data_AF-A0A7X8X6P3-F1
#
_entry.id   AF-A0A7X8X6P3-F1
#
_cell.length_a   1.000
_cell.length_b   1.000
_cell.length_c   1.000
_cell.angle_alpha   90.00
_cell.angle_beta   90.00
_cell.angle_gamma   90.00
#
_symmetry.space_group_name_H-M   'P 1'
#
loop_
_entity.id
_entity.type
_entity.pdbx_description
1 polymer ?
#
loop_
_entity_poly.entity_id
_entity_poly.type
_entity_poly.pdbx_seq_one_letter_code
_entity_poly.pdbx_strand_id
1 'polypeptide(L)'
;MQGREGDTVASALFANGVQVFGRHFKTKRARGFYCAIGNCSSCLMVVNGKSNVRTCTTYLEEGMVVETQEDRGNLLRKRQVGQALDVSKGASDDV
;
A
#
# COMPACT_ATOMS: atom_id res chain seq x y z
N MET A 1 -2.02 -7.99 8.52
CA MET A 1 -3.21 -7.30 7.97
C MET A 1 -3.84 -8.23 6.96
N GLN A 2 -5.15 -8.11 6.75
CA GLN A 2 -5.90 -9.01 5.86
C GLN A 2 -6.45 -8.25 4.65
N GLY A 3 -6.66 -8.91 3.52
CA GLY A 3 -7.37 -8.31 2.39
C GLY A 3 -8.08 -9.38 1.55
N ARG A 4 -9.01 -8.94 0.71
CA ARG A 4 -9.85 -9.84 -0.09
C ARG A 4 -9.31 -10.00 -1.50
N GLU A 5 -9.67 -11.09 -2.16
CA GLU A 5 -9.40 -11.25 -3.58
C GLU A 5 -10.03 -10.09 -4.37
N GLY A 6 -9.25 -9.49 -5.27
CA GLY A 6 -9.65 -8.30 -6.02
C GLY A 6 -9.40 -6.97 -5.32
N ASP A 7 -9.00 -6.96 -4.04
CA ASP A 7 -8.57 -5.72 -3.39
C ASP A 7 -7.28 -5.16 -4.01
N THR A 8 -7.17 -3.84 -3.95
CA THR A 8 -5.88 -3.17 -4.09
C THR A 8 -5.18 -3.12 -2.73
N VAL A 9 -3.87 -2.93 -2.74
CA VAL A 9 -3.10 -2.72 -1.50
C VAL A 9 -3.70 -1.55 -0.70
N ALA A 10 -4.10 -0.46 -1.36
CA ALA A 10 -4.69 0.69 -0.69
C ALA A 10 -6.08 0.39 -0.08
N SER A 11 -6.95 -0.35 -0.78
CA SER A 11 -8.27 -0.69 -0.25
C SER A 11 -8.16 -1.61 0.96
N ALA A 12 -7.27 -2.60 0.92
CA ALA A 12 -6.99 -3.47 2.05
C ALA A 12 -6.44 -2.69 3.25
N LEU A 13 -5.45 -1.82 3.04
CA LEU A 13 -4.91 -0.97 4.12
C LEU A 13 -6.01 -0.12 4.76
N PHE A 14 -6.85 0.52 3.94
CA PHE A 14 -7.95 1.36 4.43
C PHE A 14 -9.00 0.55 5.21
N ALA A 15 -9.36 -0.64 4.72
CA ALA A 15 -10.27 -1.56 5.40
C ALA A 15 -9.72 -2.05 6.75
N ASN A 16 -8.40 -2.11 6.91
CA ASN A 16 -7.73 -2.44 8.18
C ASN A 16 -7.48 -1.21 9.07
N GLY A 17 -8.06 -0.05 8.74
CA GLY A 17 -7.96 1.17 9.54
C GLY A 17 -6.66 1.97 9.33
N VAL A 18 -5.81 1.60 8.37
CA VAL A 18 -4.61 2.37 8.03
C VAL A 18 -5.00 3.52 7.11
N GLN A 19 -5.00 4.73 7.63
CA GLN A 19 -5.37 5.94 6.87
C GLN A 19 -4.17 6.74 6.37
N VAL A 20 -3.00 6.56 7.00
CA VAL A 20 -1.76 7.27 6.65
C VAL A 20 -0.80 6.29 5.98
N PHE A 21 -0.66 6.45 4.67
CA PHE A 21 0.21 5.61 3.83
C PHE A 21 1.66 6.12 3.80
N GLY A 22 1.87 7.39 4.17
CA GLY A 22 3.19 7.97 4.29
C GLY A 22 3.12 9.45 4.65
N ARG A 23 4.28 10.12 4.58
CA ARG A 23 4.39 11.55 4.85
C ARG A 23 5.19 12.24 3.77
N HIS A 24 4.82 13.48 3.47
CA HIS A 24 5.59 14.28 2.51
C HIS A 24 7.02 14.48 3.03
N PHE A 25 8.03 14.12 2.23
CA PHE A 25 9.45 14.08 2.65
C PHE A 25 9.95 15.36 3.34
N LYS A 26 9.55 16.55 2.85
CA LYS A 26 9.90 17.87 3.42
C LYS A 26 8.98 18.32 4.56
N THR A 27 7.68 18.52 4.26
CA THR A 27 6.71 19.13 5.19
C THR A 27 6.12 18.17 6.23
N LYS A 28 6.41 16.87 6.13
CA LYS A 28 5.91 15.80 7.01
C LYS A 28 4.39 15.68 7.12
N ARG A 29 3.64 16.37 6.25
CA ARG A 29 2.18 16.24 6.16
C ARG A 29 1.80 14.80 5.82
N ALA A 30 0.79 14.28 6.52
CA ALA A 30 0.25 12.95 6.27
C ALA A 30 -0.30 12.84 4.84
N ARG A 31 -0.12 11.66 4.25
CA ARG A 31 -0.63 11.28 2.93
C ARG A 31 -1.34 9.94 3.07
N GLY A 32 -2.39 9.75 2.30
CA GLY A 32 -3.24 8.56 2.39
C GLY A 32 -4.07 8.35 1.15
N PHE A 33 -5.10 7.54 1.30
CA PHE A 33 -6.05 7.23 0.23
C PHE A 33 -6.82 8.47 -0.21
N TYR A 34 -6.83 8.77 -1.51
CA TYR A 34 -7.44 10.00 -2.04
C TYR A 34 -8.14 9.77 -3.39
N CYS A 35 -7.37 9.58 -4.46
CA CYS A 35 -7.93 9.58 -5.81
C CYS A 35 -8.38 8.22 -6.32
N ALA A 36 -7.86 7.10 -5.77
CA ALA A 36 -8.16 5.73 -6.18
C ALA A 36 -7.97 5.37 -7.68
N ILE A 37 -7.36 6.25 -8.48
CA ILE A 37 -7.18 6.06 -9.94
C ILE A 37 -5.71 6.13 -10.39
N GLY A 38 -4.76 6.13 -9.45
CA GLY A 38 -3.34 6.18 -9.77
C GLY A 38 -2.81 7.55 -10.21
N ASN A 39 -3.61 8.62 -10.19
CA ASN A 39 -3.14 9.96 -10.58
C ASN A 39 -2.37 10.67 -9.44
N CYS A 40 -2.94 10.69 -8.24
CA CYS A 40 -2.38 11.36 -7.08
C CYS A 40 -1.15 10.63 -6.50
N SER A 41 -0.16 11.38 -6.03
CA SER A 41 1.05 10.86 -5.37
C SER A 41 0.87 10.61 -3.87
N SER A 42 -0.37 10.58 -3.38
CA SER A 42 -0.66 10.40 -1.95
C SER A 42 -0.60 8.95 -1.47
N CYS A 43 -0.70 7.98 -2.39
CA CYS A 43 -0.67 6.54 -2.08
C CYS A 43 0.68 5.85 -2.34
N LEU A 44 1.75 6.63 -2.46
CA LEU A 44 3.07 6.08 -2.70
C LEU A 44 3.59 5.39 -1.44
N MET A 45 3.89 4.10 -1.57
CA MET A 45 4.49 3.27 -0.52
C MET A 45 5.62 2.44 -1.10
N VAL A 46 6.32 1.72 -0.23
CA VAL A 46 7.25 0.69 -0.65
C VAL A 46 6.53 -0.65 -0.64
N VAL A 47 6.51 -1.35 -1.77
CA VAL A 47 5.88 -2.67 -1.90
C VAL A 47 6.93 -3.67 -2.38
N ASN A 48 7.15 -4.76 -1.64
CA ASN A 48 8.14 -5.81 -1.95
C ASN A 48 9.55 -5.24 -2.21
N GLY A 49 9.93 -4.21 -1.47
CA GLY A 49 11.20 -3.51 -1.63
C GLY A 49 11.23 -2.42 -2.72
N LYS A 50 10.20 -2.29 -3.55
CA LYS A 50 10.11 -1.30 -4.63
C LYS A 50 9.52 0.01 -4.13
N SER A 51 10.29 1.09 -4.21
CA SER A 51 9.87 2.45 -3.87
C SER A 51 8.84 3.02 -4.84
N ASN A 52 8.10 4.04 -4.41
CA ASN A 52 7.13 4.80 -5.23
C ASN A 52 6.06 3.93 -5.91
N VAL A 53 5.61 2.85 -5.24
CA VAL A 53 4.52 2.01 -5.76
C VAL A 53 3.18 2.66 -5.45
N ARG A 54 2.31 2.72 -6.46
CA ARG A 54 0.95 3.26 -6.34
C ARG A 54 0.02 2.18 -5.79
N THR A 55 -0.14 2.16 -4.47
CA THR A 55 -0.94 1.12 -3.80
C THR A 55 -2.42 1.12 -4.20
N CYS A 56 -2.95 2.24 -4.71
CA CYS A 56 -4.33 2.33 -5.17
C CYS A 56 -4.62 1.68 -6.54
N THR A 57 -3.60 1.25 -7.27
CA THR A 57 -3.75 0.55 -8.56
C THR A 57 -2.98 -0.77 -8.58
N THR A 58 -2.34 -1.13 -7.47
CA THR A 58 -1.63 -2.39 -7.31
C THR A 58 -2.55 -3.35 -6.60
N TYR A 59 -2.89 -4.46 -7.29
CA TYR A 59 -3.64 -5.54 -6.67
C TYR A 59 -2.88 -6.15 -5.50
N LEU A 60 -3.62 -6.54 -4.48
CA LEU A 60 -3.07 -7.24 -3.35
C LEU A 60 -2.78 -8.69 -3.74
N GLU A 61 -1.60 -9.18 -3.36
CA GLU A 61 -1.22 -10.59 -3.50
C GLU A 61 -0.77 -11.13 -2.14
N GLU A 62 -0.94 -12.44 -1.96
CA GLU A 62 -0.51 -13.15 -0.76
C GLU A 62 0.98 -12.95 -0.47
N GLY A 63 1.32 -12.70 0.79
CA GLY A 63 2.70 -12.49 1.21
C GLY A 63 3.30 -11.14 0.81
N MET A 64 2.52 -10.20 0.25
CA MET A 64 3.03 -8.88 -0.12
C MET A 64 3.55 -8.10 1.08
N VAL A 65 4.78 -7.64 1.00
CA VAL A 65 5.37 -6.75 1.99
C VAL A 65 5.06 -5.30 1.66
N VAL A 66 4.46 -4.56 2.60
CA VAL A 66 4.14 -3.14 2.40
C VAL A 66 4.67 -2.27 3.54
N GLU A 67 5.44 -1.25 3.20
CA GLU A 67 6.08 -0.33 4.14
C GLU A 67 5.78 1.14 3.78
N THR A 68 5.65 2.01 4.78
CA THR A 68 5.53 3.46 4.57
C THR A 68 6.82 4.05 3.99
N GLN A 69 6.70 4.97 3.03
CA GLN A 69 7.85 5.70 2.47
C GLN A 69 7.93 7.11 3.08
N GLU A 70 9.10 7.47 3.63
CA GLU A 70 9.36 8.80 4.21
C GLU A 70 10.26 9.70 3.35
N ASP A 71 10.84 9.14 2.30
CA ASP A 71 11.75 9.82 1.37
C ASP A 71 11.13 9.97 -0.03
N ARG A 72 11.95 10.36 -1.02
CA ARG A 72 11.54 10.51 -2.42
C ARG A 72 11.50 9.18 -3.21
N GLY A 73 11.79 8.07 -2.54
CA GLY A 73 12.03 6.75 -3.13
C GLY A 73 13.46 6.63 -3.66
N ASN A 74 14.21 5.69 -3.10
CA ASN A 74 15.55 5.34 -3.59
C ASN A 74 15.42 4.28 -4.70
N LEU A 75 15.98 4.56 -5.88
CA LEU A 75 16.02 3.62 -7.00
C LEU A 75 17.01 2.47 -6.79
N LEU A 76 18.00 2.66 -5.91
CA LEU A 76 19.01 1.67 -5.54
C LEU A 76 18.63 0.89 -4.27
N ARG A 77 17.38 0.98 -3.80
CA ARG A 77 16.92 0.23 -2.61
C ARG A 77 17.06 -1.27 -2.89
N LYS A 78 17.90 -1.95 -2.11
CA LYS A 78 17.98 -3.42 -2.12
C LYS A 78 16.65 -3.96 -1.62
N ARG A 79 16.11 -5.03 -2.23
CA ARG A 79 14.86 -5.67 -1.79
C ARG A 79 15.00 -6.04 -0.32
N GLN A 80 14.21 -5.39 0.53
CA GLN A 80 14.20 -5.63 1.97
C GLN A 80 12.88 -6.31 2.35
N VAL A 81 12.96 -7.22 3.33
CA VAL A 81 11.82 -7.99 3.85
C VAL A 81 11.12 -7.13 4.91
N GLY A 82 9.86 -6.78 4.69
CA GLY A 82 9.00 -6.07 5.63
C GLY A 82 7.80 -6.95 6.00
N GLN A 83 6.76 -6.36 6.60
CA GLN A 83 5.59 -7.12 7.06
C GLN A 83 4.71 -7.56 5.88
N ALA A 84 4.51 -8.87 5.78
CA ALA A 84 3.62 -9.48 4.80
C ALA A 84 2.14 -9.17 5.11
N LEU A 85 1.38 -8.87 4.07
CA LEU A 85 -0.06 -8.83 4.03
C LEU A 85 -0.55 -10.25 3.71
N ASP A 86 -1.48 -10.74 4.51
CA ASP A 86 -2.15 -12.04 4.35
C ASP A 86 -3.44 -11.80 3.54
N VAL A 87 -3.62 -12.53 2.45
CA VAL A 87 -4.83 -12.50 1.62
C VAL A 87 -5.71 -13.65 2.08
N SER A 88 -6.35 -13.46 3.23
CA SER A 88 -7.38 -14.39 3.65
C SER A 88 -8.54 -14.34 2.66
N LYS A 89 -8.92 -15.51 2.17
CA LYS A 89 -10.06 -15.72 1.27
C LYS A 89 -11.36 -15.31 2.00
N GLY A 90 -11.66 -14.02 1.97
CA GLY A 90 -12.88 -13.46 2.55
C GLY A 90 -14.09 -14.10 1.86
N ALA A 91 -14.95 -14.71 2.68
CA ALA A 91 -16.13 -15.47 2.29
C ALA A 91 -16.85 -14.90 1.06
N SER A 92 -17.11 -15.80 0.11
CA SER A 92 -18.14 -15.65 -0.89
C SER A 92 -19.50 -15.67 -0.19
N ASP A 93 -19.92 -14.53 0.36
CA ASP A 93 -21.30 -14.35 0.81
C ASP A 93 -21.97 -13.35 -0.16
N ASP A 94 -22.67 -13.94 -1.12
CA ASP A 94 -23.93 -13.51 -1.74
C ASP A 94 -24.16 -12.00 -1.98
N VAL A 95 -24.18 -11.63 -3.27
CA VAL A 95 -25.10 -10.61 -3.82
C VAL A 95 -26.30 -11.35 -4.41
#